data_AF-R9J640-F1
#
_entry.id   AF-R9J640-F1
#
_cell.length_a   1.000
_cell.length_b   1.000
_cell.length_c   1.000
_cell.angle_alpha   90.00
_cell.angle_beta   90.00
_cell.angle_gamma   90.00
#
_symmetry.space_group_name_H-M   'P 1'
#
loop_
_entity.id
_entity.type
_entity.pdbx_description
1 polymer ?
#
loop_
_entity_poly.entity_id
_entity_poly.type
_entity_poly.pdbx_seq_one_letter_code
_entity_poly.pdbx_strand_id
1 'polypeptide(L)'
;MVSNNQSSASIINSAQSLLPAAVSSSATINTAVPIASTDKTDKEKIPRRTKSKAGDTAEIPDKLPVITIPKYRDALTLIKNGTAYLQPVSDIQNIKYSDGILLFNGLPATSAELSGLYTSRNIKEFNLPLLRALYGVIHHKIYDTPAKLLNPDETITVYYPDFAKGIGKTTGIGKTDAQECLSDIRHFQTVFGIINNGADSHDILPVLHSLEYDGVKNTVCFTSPYMTRIIHEIYKESLRTDRQGNICIKKNGTPQMYPSHSYLVDMDIVKERNKKAVDIVLSIVALIEQSGKFTPHISARTIVERNPLLHSSLNTGTLRTGNKNILLERAFSKAWELLREKTSLSTVYNGIQLPDPQNPETIPTCATLDMVFTFPHHGKNANP
;
A
#
# COMPACT_ATOMS: atom_id res chain seq x y z
N MET A 1 56.01 -13.81 33.42
CA MET A 1 55.66 -15.21 33.12
C MET A 1 54.23 -15.44 33.60
N VAL A 2 53.33 -15.79 32.67
CA VAL A 2 52.14 -16.68 32.83
C VAL A 2 51.16 -16.36 33.97
N SER A 3 49.83 -16.31 33.85
CA SER A 3 48.78 -16.22 32.83
C SER A 3 47.46 -15.98 33.60
N ASN A 4 46.42 -15.48 32.91
CA ASN A 4 44.95 -15.70 33.05
C ASN A 4 44.36 -16.11 34.43
N ASN A 5 43.21 -15.62 34.90
CA ASN A 5 41.91 -15.48 34.22
C ASN A 5 40.85 -14.96 35.23
N GLN A 6 39.76 -14.36 34.72
CA GLN A 6 38.42 -14.21 35.36
C GLN A 6 38.33 -13.24 36.57
N SER A 7 37.28 -12.47 36.84
CA SER A 7 35.87 -12.43 36.42
C SER A 7 35.32 -11.05 36.82
N SER A 8 34.43 -10.44 36.04
CA SER A 8 33.55 -9.37 36.53
C SER A 8 32.25 -9.44 35.74
N ALA A 9 31.26 -10.06 36.38
CA ALA A 9 29.90 -10.20 35.90
C ALA A 9 29.19 -8.83 35.92
N SER A 10 28.63 -8.43 34.78
CA SER A 10 27.64 -7.36 34.70
C SER A 10 26.25 -7.94 34.83
N ILE A 11 25.53 -7.43 35.83
CA ILE A 11 24.14 -7.75 36.16
C ILE A 11 23.25 -7.16 35.06
N ILE A 12 22.64 -8.02 34.24
CA ILE A 12 21.55 -7.65 33.34
C ILE A 12 20.25 -8.07 34.04
N ASN A 13 19.45 -7.07 34.42
CA ASN A 13 18.11 -7.28 34.96
C ASN A 13 17.18 -7.82 33.87
N SER A 14 16.68 -9.01 34.15
CA SER A 14 15.66 -9.76 33.44
C SER A 14 14.26 -9.20 33.75
N ALA A 15 13.56 -8.72 32.73
CA ALA A 15 12.10 -8.65 32.73
C ALA A 15 11.59 -9.75 31.80
N GLN A 16 11.18 -10.86 32.40
CA GLN A 16 10.60 -12.03 31.74
C GLN A 16 9.33 -11.65 30.98
N SER A 17 9.29 -12.07 29.72
CA SER A 17 8.09 -12.15 28.90
C SER A 17 7.16 -13.24 29.43
N LEU A 18 5.90 -12.88 29.67
CA LEU A 18 4.80 -13.82 29.90
C LEU A 18 3.92 -13.82 28.64
N LEU A 19 4.18 -14.76 27.74
CA LEU A 19 3.25 -15.16 26.68
C LEU A 19 3.04 -16.67 26.79
N PRO A 20 1.79 -17.17 26.79
CA PRO A 20 1.51 -18.59 26.85
C PRO A 20 1.83 -19.29 25.51
N ALA A 21 2.21 -20.56 25.62
CA ALA A 21 2.71 -21.43 24.55
C ALA A 21 1.76 -21.51 23.33
N ALA A 22 2.34 -21.35 22.14
CA ALA A 22 1.69 -21.46 20.85
C ALA A 22 1.33 -22.92 20.52
N VAL A 23 0.09 -23.14 20.11
CA VAL A 23 -0.34 -24.36 19.42
C VAL A 23 0.03 -24.20 17.95
N SER A 24 0.94 -25.03 17.48
CA SER A 24 1.44 -25.09 16.11
C SER A 24 0.34 -25.46 15.11
N SER A 25 0.06 -24.59 14.14
CA SER A 25 -0.69 -24.94 12.93
C SER A 25 0.11 -24.55 11.69
N SER A 26 0.75 -25.56 11.09
CA SER A 26 1.49 -25.45 9.83
C SER A 26 0.50 -25.30 8.67
N ALA A 27 0.52 -24.17 7.97
CA ALA A 27 -0.23 -23.98 6.72
C ALA A 27 0.71 -24.19 5.52
N THR A 28 0.53 -25.33 4.84
CA THR A 28 1.21 -25.66 3.58
C THR A 28 0.52 -24.93 2.42
N ILE A 29 1.30 -24.37 1.51
CA ILE A 29 0.82 -23.77 0.25
C ILE A 29 0.28 -24.90 -0.65
N ASN A 30 -1.04 -25.07 -0.72
CA ASN A 30 -1.66 -26.02 -1.64
C ASN A 30 -1.92 -25.38 -3.00
N THR A 31 -1.19 -25.84 -4.00
CA THR A 31 -1.48 -25.66 -5.42
C THR A 31 -2.40 -26.78 -5.93
N ALA A 32 -3.35 -26.40 -6.78
CA ALA A 32 -4.27 -27.22 -7.60
C ALA A 32 -5.57 -27.74 -6.95
N VAL A 33 -6.70 -27.35 -7.54
CA VAL A 33 -8.00 -28.03 -7.39
C VAL A 33 -8.29 -28.74 -8.71
N PRO A 34 -8.59 -30.06 -8.72
CA PRO A 34 -9.06 -30.75 -9.92
C PRO A 34 -10.54 -30.46 -10.17
N ILE A 35 -10.88 -30.23 -11.44
CA ILE A 35 -12.27 -30.05 -11.89
C ILE A 35 -12.90 -31.43 -12.02
N ALA A 36 -13.78 -31.79 -11.09
CA ALA A 36 -14.67 -32.94 -11.23
C ALA A 36 -15.90 -32.54 -12.05
N SER A 37 -16.08 -33.18 -13.21
CA SER A 37 -17.30 -33.16 -13.99
C SER A 37 -18.33 -34.12 -13.38
N THR A 38 -19.50 -33.62 -12.99
CA THR A 38 -20.68 -34.46 -12.79
C THR A 38 -21.91 -33.78 -13.37
N ASP A 39 -22.63 -34.57 -14.16
CA ASP A 39 -23.83 -34.24 -14.89
C ASP A 39 -25.04 -34.00 -13.97
N LYS A 40 -26.03 -33.31 -14.52
CA LYS A 40 -27.22 -32.70 -13.90
C LYS A 40 -28.09 -33.64 -13.05
N THR A 41 -28.55 -33.18 -11.88
CA THR A 41 -29.97 -32.88 -11.55
C THR A 41 -30.08 -32.24 -10.15
N ASP A 42 -31.16 -31.49 -9.93
CA ASP A 42 -31.49 -30.62 -8.78
C ASP A 42 -30.74 -29.29 -8.68
N LYS A 43 -31.39 -28.22 -9.17
CA LYS A 43 -31.03 -26.84 -8.84
C LYS A 43 -31.35 -26.58 -7.37
N GLU A 44 -30.46 -27.01 -6.49
CA GLU A 44 -30.39 -26.53 -5.12
C GLU A 44 -30.45 -24.99 -5.17
N LYS A 45 -31.46 -24.40 -4.53
CA LYS A 45 -31.64 -22.94 -4.51
C LYS A 45 -30.37 -22.33 -3.92
N ILE A 46 -29.49 -21.81 -4.79
CA ILE A 46 -28.28 -21.11 -4.34
C ILE A 46 -28.76 -20.04 -3.36
N PRO A 47 -28.40 -20.14 -2.07
CA PRO A 47 -28.92 -19.23 -1.06
C PRO A 47 -28.51 -17.80 -1.43
N ARG A 48 -29.41 -16.82 -1.26
CA ARG A 48 -29.10 -15.42 -1.49
C ARG A 48 -27.83 -15.05 -0.70
N ARG A 49 -26.84 -14.51 -1.41
CA ARG A 49 -25.55 -14.03 -0.88
C ARG A 49 -25.74 -12.63 -0.32
N THR A 50 -26.10 -12.52 0.96
CA THR A 50 -26.36 -11.24 1.63
C THR A 50 -25.24 -10.90 2.58
N LYS A 51 -24.98 -9.59 2.80
CA LYS A 51 -23.99 -9.11 3.77
C LYS A 51 -24.18 -9.71 5.17
N SER A 52 -25.43 -9.96 5.58
CA SER A 52 -25.76 -10.62 6.85
C SER A 52 -25.16 -12.02 7.03
N LYS A 53 -24.77 -12.71 5.95
CA LYS A 53 -24.12 -14.02 6.00
C LYS A 53 -22.60 -13.96 5.98
N ALA A 54 -22.03 -12.78 5.77
CA ALA A 54 -20.59 -12.58 5.67
C ALA A 54 -19.88 -12.69 7.04
N GLY A 55 -20.62 -12.60 8.14
CA GLY A 55 -20.05 -12.57 9.49
C GLY A 55 -19.45 -11.20 9.80
N ASP A 56 -18.41 -11.19 10.63
CA ASP A 56 -17.63 -9.99 10.91
C ASP A 56 -16.72 -9.65 9.72
N THR A 57 -16.87 -8.43 9.19
CA THR A 57 -16.12 -7.97 8.01
C THR A 57 -15.61 -6.57 8.24
N ALA A 58 -14.39 -6.31 7.82
CA ALA A 58 -13.82 -4.97 7.86
C ALA A 58 -14.64 -3.99 7.02
N GLU A 59 -14.79 -2.77 7.54
CA GLU A 59 -15.41 -1.66 6.82
C GLU A 59 -14.50 -1.18 5.68
N ILE A 60 -15.13 -0.73 4.59
CA ILE A 60 -14.42 -0.21 3.43
C ILE A 60 -14.42 1.32 3.54
N PRO A 61 -13.25 1.96 3.66
CA PRO A 61 -13.21 3.42 3.80
C PRO A 61 -13.57 4.10 2.48
N ASP A 62 -14.28 5.24 2.57
CA ASP A 62 -14.67 6.06 1.42
C ASP A 62 -13.48 6.78 0.78
N LYS A 63 -12.43 7.04 1.57
CA LYS A 63 -11.22 7.75 1.17
C LYS A 63 -10.02 6.81 1.17
N LEU A 64 -9.18 6.95 0.15
CA LEU A 64 -7.91 6.24 0.07
C LEU A 64 -6.87 6.96 0.95
N PRO A 65 -6.29 6.31 1.97
CA PRO A 65 -5.25 6.94 2.78
C PRO A 65 -3.95 7.07 1.98
N VAL A 66 -3.48 8.31 1.84
CA VAL A 66 -2.21 8.64 1.18
C VAL A 66 -1.17 8.98 2.25
N ILE A 67 -0.08 8.23 2.32
CA ILE A 67 0.98 8.44 3.31
C ILE A 67 1.61 9.83 3.11
N THR A 68 1.59 10.67 4.14
CA THR A 68 2.17 12.03 4.11
C THR A 68 3.49 12.12 4.87
N ILE A 69 3.87 11.12 5.67
CA ILE A 69 5.18 11.10 6.33
C ILE A 69 6.28 10.91 5.27
N PRO A 70 7.23 11.86 5.08
CA PRO A 70 8.22 11.81 4.01
C PRO A 70 9.08 10.54 4.03
N LYS A 71 9.42 10.04 5.22
CA LYS A 71 10.23 8.83 5.44
C LYS A 71 9.58 7.56 4.87
N TYR A 72 8.25 7.47 4.87
CA TYR A 72 7.50 6.29 4.40
C TYR A 72 6.75 6.53 3.08
N ARG A 73 7.02 7.64 2.38
CA ARG A 73 6.29 8.03 1.16
C ARG A 73 6.32 6.96 0.05
N ASP A 74 7.43 6.20 -0.04
CA ASP A 74 7.64 5.20 -1.08
C ASP A 74 7.28 3.77 -0.61
N ALA A 75 6.75 3.61 0.61
CA ALA A 75 6.49 2.30 1.25
C ALA A 75 5.53 1.41 0.46
N LEU A 76 4.60 2.00 -0.32
CA LEU A 76 3.66 1.27 -1.17
C LEU A 76 4.00 1.42 -2.66
N THR A 77 5.27 1.66 -2.97
CA THR A 77 5.78 1.88 -4.33
C THR A 77 7.00 1.01 -4.63
N LEU A 78 7.33 0.89 -5.91
CA LEU A 78 8.50 0.15 -6.39
C LEU A 78 9.77 1.02 -6.43
N ILE A 79 9.76 2.20 -5.80
CA ILE A 79 10.90 3.11 -5.75
C ILE A 79 11.74 2.74 -4.54
N LYS A 80 12.93 2.22 -4.80
CA LYS A 80 13.88 1.88 -3.74
C LYS A 80 14.26 3.13 -2.94
N ASN A 81 14.14 3.05 -1.63
CA ASN A 81 14.68 4.03 -0.69
C ASN A 81 15.30 3.32 0.52
N GLY A 82 15.88 4.09 1.44
CA GLY A 82 16.55 3.54 2.62
C GLY A 82 15.62 3.11 3.77
N THR A 83 14.31 3.34 3.67
CA THR A 83 13.36 3.15 4.77
C THR A 83 12.36 2.04 4.51
N ALA A 84 11.55 2.15 3.46
CA ALA A 84 10.46 1.23 3.17
C ALA A 84 10.10 1.32 1.68
N TYR A 85 10.06 0.18 0.98
CA TYR A 85 9.68 0.09 -0.43
C TYR A 85 9.24 -1.32 -0.81
N LEU A 86 8.62 -1.47 -1.98
CA LEU A 86 8.21 -2.76 -2.54
C LEU A 86 9.25 -3.31 -3.50
N GLN A 87 9.54 -4.60 -3.39
CA GLN A 87 10.51 -5.33 -4.20
C GLN A 87 9.87 -6.60 -4.76
N PRO A 88 9.56 -6.64 -6.08
CA PRO A 88 9.15 -7.87 -6.75
C PRO A 88 10.30 -8.87 -6.83
N VAL A 89 9.95 -10.15 -6.76
CA VAL A 89 10.86 -11.28 -7.02
C VAL A 89 10.40 -12.12 -8.20
N SER A 90 11.33 -12.79 -8.87
CA SER A 90 11.03 -13.67 -9.99
C SER A 90 10.49 -15.04 -9.57
N ASP A 91 10.78 -15.49 -8.34
CA ASP A 91 10.40 -16.80 -7.82
C ASP A 91 10.28 -16.77 -6.29
N ILE A 92 9.41 -17.62 -5.75
CA ILE A 92 9.12 -17.78 -4.32
C ILE A 92 9.28 -19.22 -3.82
N GLN A 93 9.68 -20.19 -4.66
CA GLN A 93 9.70 -21.63 -4.30
C GLN A 93 10.49 -21.94 -3.01
N ASN A 94 11.62 -21.27 -2.79
CA ASN A 94 12.47 -21.48 -1.62
C ASN A 94 12.30 -20.42 -0.52
N ILE A 95 11.25 -19.61 -0.64
CA ILE A 95 10.93 -18.55 0.32
C ILE A 95 9.78 -19.03 1.21
N LYS A 96 9.96 -18.94 2.53
CA LYS A 96 8.91 -19.23 3.51
C LYS A 96 8.81 -18.08 4.49
N TYR A 97 7.59 -17.78 4.92
CA TYR A 97 7.32 -16.80 5.95
C TYR A 97 6.56 -17.47 7.09
N SER A 98 7.05 -17.29 8.31
CA SER A 98 6.41 -17.79 9.54
C SER A 98 6.86 -16.95 10.73
N ASP A 99 5.93 -16.60 11.62
CA ASP A 99 6.20 -15.90 12.89
C ASP A 99 7.04 -14.62 12.72
N GLY A 100 6.73 -13.82 11.70
CA GLY A 100 7.44 -12.56 11.42
C GLY A 100 8.84 -12.72 10.85
N ILE A 101 9.27 -13.93 10.48
CA ILE A 101 10.58 -14.22 9.91
C ILE A 101 10.42 -14.71 8.48
N LEU A 102 11.18 -14.10 7.56
CA LEU A 102 11.34 -14.62 6.20
C LEU A 102 12.57 -15.54 6.13
N LEU A 103 12.36 -16.74 5.61
CA LEU A 103 13.41 -17.73 5.37
C LEU A 103 13.63 -17.90 3.86
N PHE A 104 14.90 -17.93 3.44
CA PHE A 104 15.32 -18.30 2.09
C PHE A 104 16.26 -19.51 2.18
N ASN A 105 15.93 -20.59 1.46
CA ASN A 105 16.64 -21.87 1.58
C ASN A 105 16.75 -22.39 3.03
N GLY A 106 15.75 -22.09 3.87
CA GLY A 106 15.70 -22.49 5.27
C GLY A 106 16.50 -21.62 6.24
N LEU A 107 17.16 -20.56 5.77
CA LEU A 107 17.92 -19.61 6.59
C LEU A 107 17.21 -18.24 6.64
N PRO A 108 17.34 -17.47 7.73
CA PRO A 108 16.84 -16.10 7.81
C PRO A 108 17.33 -15.26 6.63
N ALA A 109 16.39 -14.73 5.85
CA ALA A 109 16.69 -14.04 4.61
C ALA A 109 17.10 -12.58 4.83
N THR A 110 18.07 -12.12 4.06
CA THR A 110 18.47 -10.71 3.97
C THR A 110 18.30 -10.21 2.54
N SER A 111 18.36 -8.89 2.35
CA SER A 111 18.23 -8.31 1.01
C SER A 111 19.39 -8.73 0.09
N ALA A 112 20.57 -8.96 0.67
CA ALA A 112 21.74 -9.45 -0.07
C ALA A 112 21.51 -10.86 -0.62
N GLU A 113 20.95 -11.76 0.18
CA GLU A 113 20.67 -13.15 -0.22
C GLU A 113 19.57 -13.25 -1.27
N LEU A 114 18.56 -12.37 -1.20
CA LEU A 114 17.46 -12.33 -2.17
C LEU A 114 17.78 -11.54 -3.43
N SER A 115 18.92 -10.84 -3.48
CA SER A 115 19.25 -9.91 -4.57
C SER A 115 19.21 -10.54 -5.97
N GLY A 116 19.58 -11.82 -6.08
CA GLY A 116 19.52 -12.58 -7.33
C GLY A 116 18.10 -12.88 -7.83
N LEU A 117 17.08 -12.78 -6.97
CA LEU A 117 15.67 -12.98 -7.30
C LEU A 117 14.96 -11.67 -7.63
N TYR A 118 15.53 -10.52 -7.28
CA TYR A 118 14.89 -9.23 -7.48
C TYR A 118 14.69 -8.93 -8.95
N THR A 119 13.51 -8.42 -9.29
CA THR A 119 13.13 -8.15 -10.67
C THR A 119 12.36 -6.85 -10.82
N SER A 120 12.57 -6.21 -11.97
CA SER A 120 11.77 -5.08 -12.46
C SER A 120 10.96 -5.48 -13.69
N ARG A 121 10.86 -6.78 -14.00
CA ARG A 121 9.99 -7.28 -15.06
C ARG A 121 8.53 -7.20 -14.60
N ASN A 122 7.62 -7.11 -15.56
CA ASN A 122 6.18 -7.19 -15.31
C ASN A 122 5.61 -6.14 -14.32
N ILE A 123 6.29 -5.01 -14.11
CA ILE A 123 5.80 -3.92 -13.24
C ILE A 123 4.36 -3.50 -13.59
N LYS A 124 3.99 -3.59 -14.88
CA LYS A 124 2.63 -3.32 -15.39
C LYS A 124 1.52 -4.23 -14.84
N GLU A 125 1.87 -5.40 -14.31
CA GLU A 125 0.93 -6.37 -13.71
C GLU A 125 0.57 -5.98 -12.27
N PHE A 126 1.41 -5.17 -11.60
CA PHE A 126 1.15 -4.72 -10.24
C PHE A 126 0.22 -3.51 -10.23
N ASN A 127 -1.05 -3.74 -9.87
CA ASN A 127 -2.05 -2.70 -9.71
C ASN A 127 -1.86 -1.96 -8.37
N LEU A 128 -0.85 -1.09 -8.27
CA LEU A 128 -0.51 -0.38 -7.01
C LEU A 128 -1.65 0.44 -6.40
N PRO A 129 -2.59 1.04 -7.16
CA PRO A 129 -3.79 1.63 -6.58
C PRO A 129 -4.67 0.62 -5.83
N LEU A 130 -4.81 -0.61 -6.36
CA LEU A 130 -5.54 -1.69 -5.67
C LEU A 130 -4.82 -2.11 -4.39
N LEU A 131 -3.49 -2.19 -4.41
CA LEU A 131 -2.71 -2.45 -3.18
C LEU A 131 -2.97 -1.39 -2.10
N ARG A 132 -3.01 -0.10 -2.49
CA ARG A 132 -3.32 0.99 -1.57
C ARG A 132 -4.77 0.92 -1.04
N ALA A 133 -5.71 0.38 -1.81
CA ALA A 133 -7.07 0.12 -1.34
C ALA A 133 -7.08 -0.94 -0.23
N LEU A 134 -6.33 -2.04 -0.41
CA LEU A 134 -6.15 -3.07 0.61
C LEU A 134 -5.46 -2.52 1.87
N TYR A 135 -4.40 -1.71 1.67
CA TYR A 135 -3.77 -0.96 2.76
C TYR A 135 -4.79 -0.09 3.51
N GLY A 136 -5.66 0.60 2.78
CA GLY A 136 -6.71 1.45 3.36
C GLY A 136 -7.68 0.68 4.24
N VAL A 137 -8.09 -0.52 3.83
CA VAL A 137 -8.94 -1.40 4.66
C VAL A 137 -8.23 -1.82 5.95
N ILE A 138 -6.97 -2.25 5.87
CA ILE A 138 -6.18 -2.60 7.07
C ILE A 138 -6.04 -1.39 7.99
N HIS A 139 -5.67 -0.25 7.40
CA HIS A 139 -5.45 1.00 8.11
C HIS A 139 -6.71 1.47 8.85
N HIS A 140 -7.87 1.43 8.20
CA HIS A 140 -9.16 1.79 8.80
C HIS A 140 -9.46 0.90 10.01
N LYS A 141 -9.28 -0.42 9.88
CA LYS A 141 -9.47 -1.39 10.99
C LYS A 141 -8.57 -1.09 12.19
N ILE A 142 -7.30 -0.73 11.97
CA ILE A 142 -6.35 -0.38 13.04
C ILE A 142 -6.75 0.93 13.72
N TYR A 143 -7.11 1.96 12.96
CA TYR A 143 -7.38 3.29 13.50
C TYR A 143 -8.69 3.39 14.27
N ASP A 144 -9.69 2.59 13.92
CA ASP A 144 -10.94 2.51 14.70
C ASP A 144 -10.74 1.75 16.03
N THR A 145 -9.66 0.97 16.14
CA THR A 145 -9.33 0.20 17.35
C THR A 145 -7.90 0.47 17.82
N PRO A 146 -7.51 1.72 18.13
CA PRO A 146 -6.11 2.11 18.33
C PRO A 146 -5.46 1.47 19.57
N ALA A 147 -6.27 0.96 20.51
CA ALA A 147 -5.80 0.18 21.66
C ALA A 147 -5.31 -1.24 21.27
N LYS A 148 -5.58 -1.69 20.05
CA LYS A 148 -5.16 -2.99 19.51
C LYS A 148 -4.46 -2.75 18.18
N LEU A 149 -3.13 -2.57 18.23
CA LEU A 149 -2.32 -2.78 17.04
C LEU A 149 -2.53 -4.24 16.60
N LEU A 150 -3.06 -4.43 15.38
CA LEU A 150 -3.36 -5.77 14.85
C LEU A 150 -2.08 -6.60 14.82
N ASN A 151 -2.18 -7.90 15.03
CA ASN A 151 -1.01 -8.76 14.78
C ASN A 151 -0.67 -8.68 13.26
N PRO A 152 0.62 -8.54 12.86
CA PRO A 152 1.02 -8.60 11.45
C PRO A 152 0.42 -9.78 10.67
N ASP A 153 0.18 -10.91 11.34
CA ASP A 153 -0.36 -12.13 10.74
C ASP A 153 -1.89 -12.22 10.84
N GLU A 154 -2.56 -11.17 11.34
CA GLU A 154 -4.01 -11.15 11.45
C GLU A 154 -4.69 -11.16 10.07
N THR A 155 -5.65 -12.06 9.90
CA THR A 155 -6.46 -12.16 8.69
C THR A 155 -7.50 -11.04 8.64
N ILE A 156 -7.53 -10.33 7.52
CA ILE A 156 -8.56 -9.34 7.21
C ILE A 156 -9.62 -10.00 6.34
N THR A 157 -10.88 -9.92 6.77
CA THR A 157 -12.04 -10.42 6.03
C THR A 157 -12.87 -9.25 5.52
N VAL A 158 -13.08 -9.18 4.21
CA VAL A 158 -13.91 -8.15 3.56
C VAL A 158 -15.09 -8.78 2.84
N TYR A 159 -16.26 -8.14 2.91
CA TYR A 159 -17.37 -8.48 2.03
C TYR A 159 -17.08 -7.96 0.62
N TYR A 160 -16.91 -8.86 -0.35
CA TYR A 160 -16.43 -8.51 -1.68
C TYR A 160 -17.31 -7.46 -2.40
N PRO A 161 -18.65 -7.53 -2.38
CA PRO A 161 -19.48 -6.51 -3.03
C PRO A 161 -19.27 -5.09 -2.47
N ASP A 162 -19.05 -4.96 -1.16
CA ASP A 162 -18.78 -3.66 -0.55
C ASP A 162 -17.40 -3.15 -0.97
N PHE A 163 -16.39 -4.03 -0.97
CA PHE A 163 -15.06 -3.67 -1.46
C PHE A 163 -15.09 -3.26 -2.93
N ALA A 164 -15.75 -4.04 -3.79
CA ALA A 164 -15.93 -3.75 -5.20
C ALA A 164 -16.64 -2.41 -5.43
N LYS A 165 -17.69 -2.13 -4.66
CA LYS A 165 -18.38 -0.83 -4.69
C LYS A 165 -17.47 0.31 -4.23
N GLY A 166 -16.72 0.13 -3.15
CA GLY A 166 -15.80 1.13 -2.60
C GLY A 166 -14.68 1.50 -3.58
N ILE A 167 -14.10 0.53 -4.29
CA ILE A 167 -13.15 0.79 -5.38
C ILE A 167 -13.83 1.28 -6.67
N GLY A 168 -15.16 1.44 -6.65
CA GLY A 168 -15.94 2.14 -7.65
C GLY A 168 -16.57 1.30 -8.76
N LYS A 169 -16.67 -0.03 -8.58
CA LYS A 169 -17.50 -0.91 -9.43
C LYS A 169 -18.97 -0.72 -9.07
N THR A 170 -19.81 -0.26 -10.00
CA THR A 170 -21.20 0.11 -9.71
C THR A 170 -22.25 -0.84 -10.31
N THR A 171 -21.91 -1.66 -11.30
CA THR A 171 -22.85 -2.55 -11.97
C THR A 171 -22.27 -3.95 -12.18
N GLY A 172 -23.16 -4.95 -12.22
CA GLY A 172 -22.81 -6.29 -12.72
C GLY A 172 -21.78 -7.07 -11.91
N ILE A 173 -21.57 -6.77 -10.61
CA ILE A 173 -20.58 -7.45 -9.75
C ILE A 173 -20.87 -8.97 -9.72
N GLY A 174 -20.23 -9.68 -10.63
CA GLY A 174 -20.44 -11.10 -10.85
C GLY A 174 -19.28 -11.92 -10.31
N LYS A 175 -19.36 -13.24 -10.55
CA LYS A 175 -18.26 -14.15 -10.22
C LYS A 175 -17.00 -13.81 -11.02
N THR A 176 -17.13 -13.44 -12.30
CA THR A 176 -16.00 -13.10 -13.17
C THR A 176 -15.25 -11.88 -12.66
N ASP A 177 -15.96 -10.81 -12.30
CA ASP A 177 -15.35 -9.60 -11.72
C ASP A 177 -14.58 -9.88 -10.44
N ALA A 178 -15.10 -10.78 -9.61
CA ALA A 178 -14.43 -11.23 -8.38
C ALA A 178 -13.15 -11.98 -8.71
N GLN A 179 -13.19 -12.89 -9.70
CA GLN A 179 -11.99 -13.63 -10.10
C GLN A 179 -10.93 -12.72 -10.73
N GLU A 180 -11.31 -11.74 -11.55
CA GLU A 180 -10.37 -10.75 -12.11
C GLU A 180 -9.72 -9.92 -10.99
N CYS A 181 -10.53 -9.39 -10.07
CA CYS A 181 -10.01 -8.63 -8.93
C CYS A 181 -9.08 -9.48 -8.04
N LEU A 182 -9.47 -10.72 -7.75
CA LEU A 182 -8.62 -11.66 -7.00
C LEU A 182 -7.34 -12.00 -7.76
N SER A 183 -7.40 -12.13 -9.08
CA SER A 183 -6.22 -12.34 -9.92
C SER A 183 -5.25 -11.16 -9.82
N ASP A 184 -5.76 -9.93 -9.90
CA ASP A 184 -4.95 -8.72 -9.69
C ASP A 184 -4.29 -8.72 -8.31
N ILE A 185 -5.03 -9.08 -7.27
CA ILE A 185 -4.50 -9.16 -5.89
C ILE A 185 -3.42 -10.24 -5.79
N ARG A 186 -3.59 -11.40 -6.43
CA ARG A 186 -2.62 -12.51 -6.40
C ARG A 186 -1.24 -12.13 -6.94
N HIS A 187 -1.14 -11.17 -7.86
CA HIS A 187 0.18 -10.71 -8.32
C HIS A 187 1.05 -10.18 -7.17
N PHE A 188 0.46 -9.71 -6.06
CA PHE A 188 1.24 -9.25 -4.89
C PHE A 188 1.86 -10.39 -4.07
N GLN A 189 1.55 -11.67 -4.33
CA GLN A 189 2.21 -12.81 -3.66
C GLN A 189 3.70 -12.92 -4.01
N THR A 190 4.13 -12.34 -5.13
CA THR A 190 5.54 -12.29 -5.56
C THR A 190 6.20 -10.95 -5.23
N VAL A 191 5.60 -10.15 -4.34
CA VAL A 191 6.14 -8.86 -3.91
C VAL A 191 6.43 -8.90 -2.42
N PHE A 192 7.65 -8.52 -2.07
CA PHE A 192 8.08 -8.33 -0.69
C PHE A 192 8.22 -6.85 -0.40
N GLY A 193 7.83 -6.44 0.79
CA GLY A 193 8.17 -5.14 1.31
C GLY A 193 9.49 -5.20 2.05
N ILE A 194 10.37 -4.25 1.73
CA ILE A 194 11.71 -4.13 2.31
C ILE A 194 11.70 -2.92 3.24
N ILE A 195 12.06 -3.12 4.50
CA ILE A 195 12.19 -2.08 5.53
C ILE A 195 13.68 -1.95 5.89
N ASN A 196 14.19 -0.76 6.22
CA ASN A 196 15.60 -0.54 6.62
C ASN A 196 16.64 -1.22 5.70
N ASN A 197 16.38 -1.23 4.38
CA ASN A 197 17.17 -1.94 3.36
C ASN A 197 17.20 -3.48 3.46
N GLY A 198 16.36 -4.10 4.28
CA GLY A 198 16.30 -5.56 4.48
C GLY A 198 17.58 -6.09 5.12
N ALA A 199 18.08 -5.34 6.11
CA ALA A 199 19.28 -5.68 6.86
C ALA A 199 19.08 -6.92 7.75
N ASP A 200 17.84 -7.16 8.18
CA ASP A 200 17.43 -8.31 8.98
C ASP A 200 16.25 -9.06 8.33
N SER A 201 16.08 -10.33 8.68
CA SER A 201 14.95 -11.16 8.22
C SER A 201 13.56 -10.67 8.64
N HIS A 202 13.47 -9.89 9.71
CA HIS A 202 12.23 -9.22 10.14
C HIS A 202 11.91 -7.97 9.32
N ASP A 203 12.88 -7.48 8.55
CA ASP A 203 12.76 -6.29 7.71
C ASP A 203 12.33 -6.63 6.27
N ILE A 204 12.09 -7.91 5.97
CA ILE A 204 11.62 -8.37 4.66
C ILE A 204 10.33 -9.14 4.87
N LEU A 205 9.20 -8.55 4.47
CA LEU A 205 7.88 -9.09 4.78
C LEU A 205 7.07 -9.31 3.50
N PRO A 206 6.27 -10.39 3.40
CA PRO A 206 5.38 -10.57 2.26
C PRO A 206 4.34 -9.45 2.22
N VAL A 207 4.12 -8.88 1.03
CA VAL A 207 3.03 -7.91 0.80
C VAL A 207 1.68 -8.60 0.83
N LEU A 208 1.61 -9.84 0.36
CA LEU A 208 0.43 -10.69 0.44
C LEU A 208 0.85 -12.11 0.83
N HIS A 209 0.53 -12.51 2.05
CA HIS A 209 0.89 -13.83 2.57
C HIS A 209 -0.19 -14.88 2.24
N SER A 210 -1.46 -14.55 2.46
CA SER A 210 -2.61 -15.41 2.20
C SER A 210 -3.68 -14.66 1.41
N LEU A 211 -4.43 -15.38 0.58
CA LEU A 211 -5.60 -14.86 -0.13
C LEU A 211 -6.59 -16.00 -0.39
N GLU A 212 -7.76 -15.91 0.23
CA GLU A 212 -8.84 -16.88 0.10
C GLU A 212 -10.15 -16.18 -0.27
N TYR A 213 -11.00 -16.89 -1.01
CA TYR A 213 -12.33 -16.40 -1.38
C TYR A 213 -13.39 -17.43 -1.00
N ASP A 214 -14.29 -17.03 -0.10
CA ASP A 214 -15.45 -17.83 0.27
C ASP A 214 -16.61 -17.45 -0.67
N GLY A 215 -16.91 -18.32 -1.63
CA GLY A 215 -17.99 -18.11 -2.61
C GLY A 215 -19.40 -18.22 -2.03
N VAL A 216 -19.57 -18.73 -0.81
CA VAL A 216 -20.85 -18.85 -0.10
C VAL A 216 -21.12 -17.55 0.66
N LYS A 217 -20.14 -17.08 1.43
CA LYS A 217 -20.21 -15.81 2.18
C LYS A 217 -19.95 -14.57 1.32
N ASN A 218 -19.37 -14.77 0.14
CA ASN A 218 -18.92 -13.73 -0.77
C ASN A 218 -17.89 -12.80 -0.11
N THR A 219 -16.98 -13.40 0.64
CA THR A 219 -15.92 -12.70 1.38
C THR A 219 -14.55 -13.02 0.82
N VAL A 220 -13.66 -12.04 0.86
CA VAL A 220 -12.23 -12.23 0.59
C VAL A 220 -11.50 -12.13 1.92
N CYS A 221 -10.67 -13.12 2.21
CA CYS A 221 -9.80 -13.14 3.37
C CYS A 221 -8.35 -12.99 2.90
N PHE A 222 -7.60 -12.08 3.50
CA PHE A 222 -6.20 -11.88 3.15
C PHE A 222 -5.37 -11.45 4.36
N THR A 223 -4.08 -11.76 4.32
CA THR A 223 -3.10 -11.34 5.32
C THR A 223 -1.95 -10.60 4.66
N SER A 224 -1.55 -9.47 5.23
CA SER A 224 -0.43 -8.66 4.75
C SER A 224 0.46 -8.19 5.91
N PRO A 225 1.47 -9.00 6.26
CA PRO A 225 2.42 -8.63 7.33
C PRO A 225 3.13 -7.32 7.06
N TYR A 226 3.53 -7.08 5.80
CA TYR A 226 4.19 -5.83 5.43
C TYR A 226 3.30 -4.60 5.62
N MET A 227 2.06 -4.59 5.10
CA MET A 227 1.20 -3.41 5.22
C MET A 227 0.86 -3.12 6.68
N THR A 228 0.56 -4.14 7.49
CA THR A 228 0.34 -4.00 8.93
C THR A 228 1.58 -3.42 9.63
N ARG A 229 2.78 -3.94 9.32
CA ARG A 229 4.05 -3.44 9.85
C ARG A 229 4.27 -1.97 9.51
N ILE A 230 4.04 -1.57 8.26
CA ILE A 230 4.20 -0.17 7.82
C ILE A 230 3.22 0.75 8.54
N ILE A 231 1.96 0.34 8.73
CA ILE A 231 0.98 1.15 9.49
C ILE A 231 1.48 1.39 10.92
N HIS A 232 2.05 0.37 11.58
CA HIS A 232 2.62 0.52 12.91
C HIS A 232 3.83 1.44 12.94
N GLU A 233 4.74 1.32 11.98
CA GLU A 233 5.92 2.16 11.90
C GLU A 233 5.55 3.62 11.63
N ILE A 234 4.59 3.87 10.74
CA ILE A 234 4.03 5.20 10.50
C ILE A 234 3.32 5.75 11.74
N TYR A 235 2.55 4.92 12.46
CA TYR A 235 1.92 5.31 13.71
C TYR A 235 2.96 5.76 14.73
N LYS A 236 4.03 4.97 14.95
CA LYS A 236 5.12 5.33 15.86
C LYS A 236 5.81 6.62 15.45
N GLU A 237 6.16 6.77 14.18
CA GLU A 237 6.81 7.97 13.64
C GLU A 237 5.92 9.21 13.77
N SER A 238 4.59 9.04 13.78
CA SER A 238 3.65 10.15 13.94
C SER A 238 3.51 10.65 15.38
N LEU A 239 3.96 9.89 16.39
CA LEU A 239 3.82 10.27 17.80
C LEU A 239 4.62 11.53 18.10
N ARG A 240 3.98 12.50 18.75
CA ARG A 240 4.67 13.71 19.24
C ARG A 240 5.35 13.39 20.56
N THR A 241 6.61 13.76 20.67
CA THR A 241 7.39 13.65 21.90
C THR A 241 7.75 15.02 22.47
N ASP A 242 7.92 15.08 23.79
CA ASP A 242 8.51 16.24 24.46
C ASP A 242 10.04 16.26 24.29
N ARG A 243 10.73 17.23 24.91
CA ARG A 243 12.19 17.36 24.82
C ARG A 243 12.93 16.20 25.50
N GLN A 244 12.25 15.45 26.36
CA GLN A 244 12.77 14.32 27.12
C GLN A 244 12.47 12.98 26.43
N GLY A 245 11.75 12.99 25.30
CA GLY A 245 11.39 11.79 24.54
C GLY A 245 10.09 11.12 24.99
N ASN A 246 9.34 11.69 25.94
CA ASN A 246 8.07 11.11 26.38
C ASN A 246 6.95 11.47 25.40
N ILE A 247 6.01 10.54 25.19
CA ILE A 247 4.86 10.76 24.31
C ILE A 247 3.96 11.85 24.91
N CYS A 248 3.70 12.90 24.13
CA CYS A 248 2.74 13.94 24.47
C CYS A 248 1.31 13.38 24.45
N ILE A 249 0.57 13.56 25.54
CA ILE A 249 -0.80 13.06 25.68
C ILE A 249 -1.81 14.21 25.59
N LYS A 250 -2.91 13.98 24.88
CA LYS A 250 -4.06 14.91 24.80
C LYS A 250 -4.85 14.88 26.11
N LYS A 251 -5.72 15.88 26.34
CA LYS A 251 -6.57 15.95 27.54
C LYS A 251 -7.43 14.71 27.79
N ASN A 252 -7.77 13.96 26.74
CA ASN A 252 -8.57 12.73 26.81
C ASN A 252 -7.72 11.45 26.99
N GLY A 253 -6.42 11.57 27.28
CA GLY A 253 -5.54 10.43 27.52
C GLY A 253 -4.97 9.77 26.26
N THR A 254 -5.34 10.20 25.04
CA THR A 254 -4.78 9.61 23.82
C THR A 254 -3.49 10.30 23.36
N PRO A 255 -2.58 9.61 22.67
CA PRO A 255 -1.38 10.22 22.14
C PRO A 255 -1.65 11.38 21.18
N GLN A 256 -0.82 12.41 21.28
CA GLN A 256 -0.79 13.48 20.30
C GLN A 256 0.08 13.06 19.12
N MET A 257 -0.43 13.24 17.90
CA MET A 257 0.23 12.79 16.67
C MET A 257 0.33 13.92 15.64
N TYR A 258 1.34 13.88 14.79
CA TYR A 258 1.38 14.61 13.54
C TYR A 258 0.49 13.91 12.50
N PRO A 259 -0.09 14.65 11.53
CA PRO A 259 -0.81 14.03 10.42
C PRO A 259 0.10 13.06 9.65
N SER A 260 -0.28 11.79 9.62
CA SER A 260 0.50 10.71 9.01
C SER A 260 0.00 10.32 7.61
N HIS A 261 -1.27 10.60 7.35
CA HIS A 261 -1.95 10.32 6.09
C HIS A 261 -2.87 11.48 5.70
N SER A 262 -3.12 11.57 4.39
CA SER A 262 -4.16 12.37 3.79
C SER A 262 -5.34 11.48 3.39
N TYR A 263 -6.55 12.01 3.57
CA TYR A 263 -7.82 11.35 3.22
C TYR A 263 -8.58 12.15 2.16
N LEU A 264 -7.85 12.85 1.28
CA LEU A 264 -8.47 13.71 0.27
C LEU A 264 -8.85 12.97 -1.02
N VAL A 265 -8.31 11.78 -1.26
CA VAL A 265 -8.54 11.01 -2.48
C VAL A 265 -9.70 10.05 -2.29
N ASP A 266 -10.66 10.06 -3.21
CA ASP A 266 -11.78 9.11 -3.19
C ASP A 266 -11.30 7.69 -3.50
N MET A 267 -11.79 6.70 -2.75
CA MET A 267 -11.43 5.28 -2.94
C MET A 267 -11.76 4.79 -4.36
N ASP A 268 -12.79 5.36 -4.99
CA ASP A 268 -13.26 4.96 -6.30
C ASP A 268 -12.29 5.32 -7.45
N ILE A 269 -11.23 6.11 -7.17
CA ILE A 269 -10.13 6.36 -8.11
C ILE A 269 -9.42 5.05 -8.52
N VAL A 270 -9.51 4.01 -7.69
CA VAL A 270 -8.83 2.72 -7.89
C VAL A 270 -9.28 2.03 -9.19
N LYS A 271 -10.52 2.25 -9.65
CA LYS A 271 -11.02 1.71 -10.93
C LYS A 271 -10.41 2.37 -12.16
N GLU A 272 -9.79 3.54 -12.02
CA GLU A 272 -9.27 4.31 -13.15
C GLU A 272 -8.29 3.45 -13.96
N ARG A 273 -8.46 3.43 -15.28
CA ARG A 273 -7.66 2.59 -16.17
C ARG A 273 -6.24 3.12 -16.29
N ASN A 274 -6.08 4.44 -16.29
CA ASN A 274 -4.77 5.07 -16.37
C ASN A 274 -4.07 5.07 -14.99
N LYS A 275 -3.46 3.94 -14.63
CA LYS A 275 -2.74 3.78 -13.35
C LYS A 275 -1.58 4.77 -13.17
N LYS A 276 -0.98 5.23 -14.27
CA LYS A 276 0.07 6.27 -14.25
C LYS A 276 -0.50 7.58 -13.75
N ALA A 277 -1.66 8.00 -14.26
CA ALA A 277 -2.35 9.21 -13.82
C ALA A 277 -2.74 9.14 -12.35
N VAL A 278 -3.25 7.98 -11.88
CA VAL A 278 -3.57 7.79 -10.46
C VAL A 278 -2.35 8.02 -9.57
N ASP A 279 -1.20 7.41 -9.89
CA ASP A 279 0.01 7.57 -9.07
C ASP A 279 0.55 9.01 -9.06
N ILE A 280 0.34 9.78 -10.15
CA ILE A 280 0.59 11.24 -10.17
C ILE A 280 -0.32 11.96 -9.18
N VAL A 281 -1.63 11.67 -9.19
CA VAL A 281 -2.62 12.26 -8.26
C VAL A 281 -2.19 12.02 -6.80
N LEU A 282 -1.84 10.77 -6.46
CA LEU A 282 -1.42 10.41 -5.10
C LEU A 282 -0.15 11.16 -4.67
N SER A 283 0.83 11.27 -5.56
CA SER A 283 2.08 12.00 -5.32
C SER A 283 1.83 13.49 -5.07
N ILE A 284 0.93 14.10 -5.83
CA ILE A 284 0.60 15.53 -5.72
C ILE A 284 -0.19 15.81 -4.44
N VAL A 285 -1.17 14.96 -4.11
CA VAL A 285 -1.92 15.10 -2.85
C VAL A 285 -0.99 14.97 -1.64
N ALA A 286 -0.06 14.01 -1.65
CA ALA A 286 0.93 13.87 -0.59
C ALA A 286 1.80 15.14 -0.44
N LEU A 287 2.26 15.69 -1.57
CA LEU A 287 3.09 16.90 -1.60
C LEU A 287 2.36 18.13 -1.06
N ILE A 288 1.11 18.34 -1.48
CA ILE A 288 0.27 19.46 -1.00
C ILE A 288 0.08 19.35 0.52
N GLU A 289 -0.28 18.16 1.01
CA GLU A 289 -0.50 17.92 2.45
C GLU A 289 0.77 18.07 3.28
N GLN A 290 1.92 17.65 2.75
CA GLN A 290 3.23 17.87 3.37
C GLN A 290 3.62 19.36 3.44
N SER A 291 3.19 20.15 2.47
CA SER A 291 3.52 21.59 2.39
C SER A 291 2.65 22.45 3.31
N GLY A 292 1.52 21.91 3.78
CA GLY A 292 0.68 22.53 4.80
C GLY A 292 0.07 23.85 4.33
N LYS A 293 0.62 24.99 4.76
CA LYS A 293 0.17 26.34 4.35
C LYS A 293 1.02 26.96 3.23
N PHE A 294 2.14 26.33 2.89
CA PHE A 294 3.06 26.83 1.89
C PHE A 294 2.68 26.31 0.51
N THR A 295 3.02 27.07 -0.52
CA THR A 295 2.82 26.67 -1.91
C THR A 295 3.78 25.52 -2.28
N PRO A 296 3.27 24.31 -2.59
CA PRO A 296 4.09 23.21 -3.09
C PRO A 296 4.57 23.44 -4.52
N HIS A 297 5.76 22.91 -4.80
CA HIS A 297 6.39 22.91 -6.12
C HIS A 297 6.97 21.52 -6.44
N ILE A 298 6.85 21.07 -7.70
CA ILE A 298 7.45 19.81 -8.16
C ILE A 298 7.68 19.85 -9.67
N SER A 299 8.82 19.32 -10.13
CA SER A 299 9.09 19.22 -11.56
C SER A 299 8.36 18.02 -12.19
N ALA A 300 8.04 18.12 -13.48
CA ALA A 300 7.50 16.99 -14.23
C ALA A 300 8.47 15.80 -14.23
N ARG A 301 9.79 16.07 -14.29
CA ARG A 301 10.85 15.07 -14.16
C ARG A 301 10.73 14.28 -12.85
N THR A 302 10.61 14.97 -11.71
CA THR A 302 10.49 14.31 -10.41
C THR A 302 9.19 13.49 -10.32
N ILE A 303 8.08 13.98 -10.88
CA ILE A 303 6.83 13.19 -10.96
C ILE A 303 7.07 11.90 -11.77
N VAL A 304 7.73 12.00 -12.92
CA VAL A 304 8.03 10.85 -13.78
C VAL A 304 8.95 9.86 -13.07
N GLU A 305 10.05 10.32 -12.47
CA GLU A 305 11.00 9.48 -11.73
C GLU A 305 10.36 8.77 -10.53
N ARG A 306 9.37 9.41 -9.89
CA ARG A 306 8.59 8.83 -8.80
C ARG A 306 7.35 8.05 -9.24
N ASN A 307 7.24 7.73 -10.53
CA ASN A 307 6.15 6.90 -11.05
C ASN A 307 6.75 5.71 -11.82
N PRO A 308 6.93 4.55 -11.16
CA PRO A 308 7.64 3.41 -11.74
C PRO A 308 7.07 2.97 -13.10
N LEU A 309 5.74 2.99 -13.25
CA LEU A 309 5.05 2.61 -14.47
C LEU A 309 5.29 3.60 -15.60
N LEU A 310 5.19 4.90 -15.32
CA LEU A 310 5.42 5.94 -16.31
C LEU A 310 6.90 5.99 -16.71
N HIS A 311 7.81 5.99 -15.73
CA HIS A 311 9.25 5.97 -15.94
C HIS A 311 9.68 4.79 -16.83
N SER A 312 9.28 3.57 -16.47
CA SER A 312 9.58 2.37 -17.24
C SER A 312 9.01 2.44 -18.67
N SER A 313 7.78 2.94 -18.81
CA SER A 313 7.14 3.09 -20.13
C SER A 313 7.88 4.10 -21.03
N LEU A 314 8.42 5.19 -20.47
CA LEU A 314 9.15 6.20 -21.22
C LEU A 314 10.57 5.75 -21.60
N ASN A 315 11.18 4.89 -20.78
CA ASN A 315 12.53 4.38 -20.97
C ASN A 315 12.60 3.05 -21.72
N THR A 316 11.47 2.57 -22.27
CA THR A 316 11.48 1.43 -23.17
C THR A 316 12.18 1.81 -24.48
N GLY A 317 13.30 1.13 -24.79
CA GLY A 317 14.24 1.52 -25.86
C GLY A 317 13.68 1.58 -27.28
N THR A 318 12.46 1.06 -27.52
CA THR A 318 11.80 1.05 -28.83
C THR A 318 10.83 2.22 -29.06
N LEU A 319 10.56 3.04 -28.04
CA LEU A 319 9.59 4.13 -28.15
C LEU A 319 10.19 5.39 -28.80
N ARG A 320 9.61 5.80 -29.92
CA ARG A 320 9.87 7.09 -30.58
C ARG A 320 9.41 8.26 -29.71
N THR A 321 10.07 9.42 -29.85
CA THR A 321 9.77 10.64 -29.08
C THR A 321 8.30 11.06 -29.14
N GLY A 322 7.66 11.00 -30.32
CA GLY A 322 6.23 11.31 -30.46
C GLY A 322 5.33 10.41 -29.59
N ASN A 323 5.63 9.11 -29.53
CA ASN A 323 4.88 8.17 -28.69
C ASN A 323 5.11 8.41 -27.20
N LYS A 324 6.33 8.84 -26.80
CA LYS A 324 6.62 9.24 -25.43
C LYS A 324 5.82 10.49 -25.03
N ASN A 325 5.72 11.48 -25.92
CA ASN A 325 4.90 12.68 -25.69
C ASN A 325 3.42 12.33 -25.54
N ILE A 326 2.88 11.43 -26.36
CA ILE A 326 1.49 10.94 -26.21
C ILE A 326 1.28 10.24 -24.85
N LEU A 327 2.26 9.47 -24.37
CA LEU A 327 2.19 8.85 -23.05
C LEU A 327 2.20 9.88 -21.91
N LEU A 328 3.03 10.91 -22.01
CA LEU A 328 3.06 12.02 -21.05
C LEU A 328 1.74 12.77 -21.06
N GLU A 329 1.25 13.16 -22.25
CA GLU A 329 -0.03 13.82 -22.44
C GLU A 329 -1.16 13.06 -21.75
N ARG A 330 -1.35 11.78 -22.09
CA ARG A 330 -2.40 10.94 -21.50
C ARG A 330 -2.27 10.79 -19.99
N ALA A 331 -1.05 10.73 -19.44
CA ALA A 331 -0.84 10.57 -18.00
C ALA A 331 -1.12 11.87 -17.24
N PHE A 332 -0.59 12.99 -17.72
CA PHE A 332 -0.70 14.28 -17.05
C PHE A 332 -2.08 14.91 -17.23
N SER A 333 -2.64 14.94 -18.45
CA SER A 333 -4.00 15.46 -18.67
C SER A 333 -5.02 14.72 -17.81
N LYS A 334 -4.94 13.38 -17.79
CA LYS A 334 -5.84 12.58 -16.96
C LYS A 334 -5.60 12.79 -15.47
N ALA A 335 -4.36 12.98 -15.01
CA ALA A 335 -4.09 13.29 -13.61
C ALA A 335 -4.70 14.65 -13.21
N TRP A 336 -4.65 15.64 -14.09
CA TRP A 336 -5.26 16.96 -13.87
C TRP A 336 -6.79 16.87 -13.79
N GLU A 337 -7.44 16.05 -14.61
CA GLU A 337 -8.87 15.74 -14.47
C GLU A 337 -9.17 15.11 -13.12
N LEU A 338 -8.45 14.04 -12.77
CA LEU A 338 -8.68 13.26 -11.55
C LEU A 338 -8.45 14.07 -10.27
N LEU A 339 -7.50 15.00 -10.26
CA LEU A 339 -7.31 15.90 -9.11
C LEU A 339 -8.56 16.73 -8.81
N ARG A 340 -9.37 17.05 -9.81
CA ARG A 340 -10.64 17.78 -9.64
C ARG A 340 -11.82 16.87 -9.33
N GLU A 341 -11.89 15.72 -10.00
CA GLU A 341 -13.04 14.83 -9.97
C GLU A 341 -13.02 13.82 -8.82
N LYS A 342 -11.81 13.44 -8.37
CA LYS A 342 -11.56 12.31 -7.46
C LYS A 342 -10.82 12.71 -6.20
N THR A 343 -10.74 14.01 -5.94
CA THR A 343 -10.18 14.51 -4.69
C THR A 343 -10.99 15.66 -4.13
N SER A 344 -10.90 15.85 -2.82
CA SER A 344 -11.47 16.97 -2.09
C SER A 344 -10.50 18.16 -1.98
N LEU A 345 -9.49 18.27 -2.85
CA LEU A 345 -8.51 19.36 -2.79
C LEU A 345 -9.18 20.74 -2.92
N SER A 346 -10.04 20.92 -3.93
CA SER A 346 -10.72 22.21 -4.18
C SER A 346 -11.67 22.62 -3.06
N THR A 347 -12.18 21.67 -2.28
CA THR A 347 -13.07 21.94 -1.15
C THR A 347 -12.30 22.16 0.15
N VAL A 348 -11.15 21.50 0.33
CA VAL A 348 -10.34 21.58 1.55
C VAL A 348 -9.34 22.73 1.52
N TYR A 349 -8.74 23.04 0.37
CA TYR A 349 -7.74 24.10 0.21
C TYR A 349 -8.34 25.32 -0.47
N ASN A 350 -8.36 26.44 0.26
CA ASN A 350 -8.94 27.67 -0.25
C ASN A 350 -8.12 28.23 -1.42
N GLY A 351 -8.80 28.49 -2.54
CA GLY A 351 -8.18 29.09 -3.72
C GLY A 351 -7.09 28.23 -4.37
N ILE A 352 -7.11 26.90 -4.16
CA ILE A 352 -6.11 26.04 -4.77
C ILE A 352 -6.17 26.12 -6.30
N GLN A 353 -5.02 26.38 -6.91
CA GLN A 353 -4.90 26.36 -8.37
C GLN A 353 -4.33 25.01 -8.81
N LEU A 354 -5.07 24.33 -9.69
CA LEU A 354 -4.68 23.06 -10.28
C LEU A 354 -4.41 23.26 -11.78
N PRO A 355 -3.42 22.58 -12.37
CA PRO A 355 -3.13 22.69 -13.81
C PRO A 355 -4.33 22.27 -14.66
N ASP A 356 -4.61 22.97 -15.76
CA ASP A 356 -5.78 22.71 -16.62
C ASP A 356 -5.54 21.47 -17.51
N PRO A 357 -6.37 20.42 -17.43
CA PRO A 357 -6.19 19.19 -18.21
C PRO A 357 -6.18 19.41 -19.72
N GLN A 358 -6.77 20.49 -20.22
CA GLN A 358 -6.87 20.79 -21.66
C GLN A 358 -5.85 21.84 -22.12
N ASN A 359 -5.08 22.46 -21.22
CA ASN A 359 -4.07 23.44 -21.59
C ASN A 359 -2.73 22.75 -21.92
N PRO A 360 -2.26 22.79 -23.18
CA PRO A 360 -1.00 22.16 -23.57
C PRO A 360 0.22 22.69 -22.81
N GLU A 361 0.22 23.94 -22.34
CA GLU A 361 1.33 24.51 -21.56
C GLU A 361 1.51 23.85 -20.19
N THR A 362 0.48 23.18 -19.70
CA THR A 362 0.52 22.43 -18.43
C THR A 362 0.80 20.93 -18.61
N ILE A 363 1.10 20.51 -19.85
CA ILE A 363 1.38 19.13 -20.21
C ILE A 363 2.86 19.02 -20.60
N PRO A 364 3.66 18.20 -19.90
CA PRO A 364 5.06 18.05 -20.23
C PRO A 364 5.24 17.23 -21.51
N THR A 365 6.29 17.56 -22.24
CA THR A 365 6.84 16.76 -23.33
C THR A 365 8.23 16.25 -22.94
N CYS A 366 8.82 15.36 -23.73
CA CYS A 366 10.20 14.94 -23.51
C CYS A 366 11.19 16.12 -23.45
N ALA A 367 10.90 17.22 -24.15
CA ALA A 367 11.74 18.42 -24.16
C ALA A 367 11.49 19.37 -22.98
N THR A 368 10.35 19.23 -22.29
CA THR A 368 9.91 20.14 -21.22
C THR A 368 9.75 19.44 -19.87
N LEU A 369 10.42 18.30 -19.65
CA LEU A 369 10.38 17.57 -18.37
C LEU A 369 10.90 18.40 -17.18
N ASP A 370 11.72 19.41 -17.41
CA ASP A 370 12.20 20.30 -16.36
C ASP A 370 11.18 21.39 -15.96
N MET A 371 9.99 21.41 -16.60
CA MET A 371 8.90 22.29 -16.17
C MET A 371 8.52 22.02 -14.71
N VAL A 372 8.20 23.09 -13.98
CA VAL A 372 7.82 23.03 -12.56
C VAL A 372 6.35 23.37 -12.39
N PHE A 373 5.60 22.43 -11.83
CA PHE A 373 4.24 22.67 -11.39
C PHE A 373 4.24 23.33 -10.02
N THR A 374 3.34 24.30 -9.86
CA THR A 374 3.12 25.03 -8.63
C THR A 374 1.65 24.95 -8.27
N PHE A 375 1.32 24.67 -7.02
CA PHE A 375 -0.08 24.57 -6.57
C PHE A 375 -0.37 25.61 -5.48
N PRO A 376 -0.50 26.90 -5.82
CA PRO A 376 -0.76 27.94 -4.85
C PRO A 376 -2.13 27.74 -4.18
N HIS A 377 -2.22 28.01 -2.87
CA HIS A 377 -3.45 27.98 -2.08
C HIS A 377 -3.30 28.86 -0.82
N HIS A 378 -4.41 29.16 -0.13
CA HIS A 378 -4.44 29.98 1.10
C HIS A 378 -4.50 29.15 2.39
N GLY A 379 -4.00 27.92 2.33
CA GLY A 379 -4.10 26.91 3.39
C GLY A 379 -5.46 26.18 3.41
N LYS A 380 -5.66 25.33 4.43
CA LYS A 380 -6.91 24.59 4.61
C LYS A 380 -8.02 25.52 5.12
N ASN A 381 -9.25 25.28 4.69
CA ASN A 381 -10.44 25.91 5.23
C ASN A 381 -10.51 25.65 6.75
N ALA A 382 -10.75 26.70 7.53
CA ALA A 382 -10.75 26.63 8.99
C ALA A 382 -11.86 25.72 9.56
N ASN A 383 -12.85 25.34 8.73
CA ASN A 383 -13.87 24.33 8.99
C ASN A 383 -14.05 23.48 7.72
N PRO A 384 -13.39 22.31 7.62
CA PRO A 384 -13.59 21.36 6.52
C PRO A 384 -14.92 20.62 6.60
#